data_AF-A0A2V6J3J6-F1
#
_entry.id   AF-A0A2V6J3J6-F1
#
_cell.length_a   1.000
_cell.length_b   1.000
_cell.length_c   1.000
_cell.angle_alpha   90.00
_cell.angle_beta   90.00
_cell.angle_gamma   90.00
#
_symmetry.space_group_name_H-M   'P 1'
#
loop_
_entity.id
_entity.type
_entity.pdbx_description
1 polymer ?
#
loop_
_entity_poly.entity_id
_entity_poly.type
_entity_poly.pdbx_seq_one_letter_code
_entity_poly.pdbx_strand_id
1 'polypeptide(L)'
;LKIDGDAFEEIANKLDDDQAVLAWVQKNGEQHSLEAIDQWNEAMISRHPDTAAKNARFLHFLKEAGGYGRKDIRTYFDLIEFDEGRLK
;
A
#
# COMPACT_ATOMS: atom_id res chain seq x y z
N LEU A 1 13.67 -2.95 -2.55
CA LEU A 1 13.78 -4.01 -1.51
C LEU A 1 14.45 -5.29 -2.01
N LYS A 2 14.11 -5.85 -3.19
CA LYS A 2 14.73 -7.10 -3.70
C LYS A 2 14.67 -8.26 -2.69
N ILE A 3 13.55 -8.32 -1.96
CA ILE A 3 13.28 -9.37 -0.99
C ILE A 3 12.40 -10.41 -1.69
N ASP A 4 12.72 -11.68 -1.49
CA ASP A 4 11.88 -12.79 -1.90
C ASP A 4 10.61 -12.85 -1.03
N GLY A 5 9.45 -13.04 -1.67
CA GLY A 5 8.15 -13.00 -0.99
C GLY A 5 7.99 -14.11 0.03
N ASP A 6 8.39 -15.34 -0.33
CA ASP A 6 8.25 -16.51 0.52
C ASP A 6 9.19 -16.41 1.73
N ALA A 7 10.43 -15.93 1.51
CA ALA A 7 11.37 -15.67 2.60
C ALA A 7 10.88 -14.59 3.57
N PHE A 8 10.22 -13.54 3.07
CA PHE A 8 9.63 -12.52 3.92
C PHE A 8 8.45 -13.06 4.73
N GLU A 9 7.54 -13.81 4.09
CA GLU A 9 6.41 -14.44 4.75
C GLU A 9 6.85 -15.39 5.87
N GLU A 10 7.84 -16.24 5.60
CA GLU A 10 8.36 -17.18 6.60
C GLU A 10 8.90 -16.44 7.84
N ILE A 11 9.62 -15.35 7.64
CA ILE A 11 10.21 -14.58 8.72
C ILE A 11 9.16 -13.76 9.47
N ALA A 12 8.22 -13.15 8.77
CA ALA A 12 7.11 -12.41 9.38
C ALA A 12 6.23 -13.31 10.26
N ASN A 13 6.04 -14.58 9.88
CA ASN A 13 5.31 -15.56 10.69
C ASN A 13 6.09 -16.08 11.90
N LYS A 14 7.43 -15.98 11.90
CA LYS A 14 8.30 -16.47 12.97
C LYS A 14 8.65 -15.40 14.01
N LEU A 15 8.62 -14.13 13.62
CA LEU A 15 8.96 -13.01 14.48
C LEU A 15 7.68 -12.40 15.06
N ASP A 16 7.61 -12.28 16.37
CA ASP A 16 6.44 -11.75 17.08
C ASP A 16 6.40 -10.21 17.18
N ASP A 17 7.40 -9.52 16.61
CA ASP A 17 7.60 -8.08 16.79
C ASP A 17 8.00 -7.37 15.49
N ASP A 18 7.36 -6.23 15.24
CA ASP A 18 7.57 -5.40 14.05
C ASP A 18 9.00 -4.85 13.97
N GLN A 19 9.65 -4.55 15.11
CA GLN A 19 11.04 -4.09 15.09
C GLN A 19 12.00 -5.22 14.67
N ALA A 20 11.73 -6.46 15.09
CA ALA A 20 12.49 -7.62 14.63
C ALA A 20 12.30 -7.85 13.12
N VAL A 21 11.08 -7.71 12.59
CA VAL A 21 10.80 -7.78 11.15
C VAL A 21 11.52 -6.66 10.39
N LEU A 22 11.43 -5.42 10.89
CA LEU A 22 12.12 -4.27 10.29
C LEU A 22 13.63 -4.47 10.26
N ALA A 23 14.24 -4.93 11.36
CA ALA A 23 15.67 -5.21 11.42
C ALA A 23 16.08 -6.29 10.41
N TRP A 24 15.24 -7.32 10.22
CA TRP A 24 15.47 -8.33 9.19
C TRP A 24 15.37 -7.75 7.78
N VAL A 25 14.37 -6.92 7.48
CA VAL A 25 14.21 -6.24 6.18
C VAL A 25 15.41 -5.34 5.90
N GLN A 26 15.87 -4.58 6.89
CA GLN A 26 17.07 -3.73 6.78
C GLN A 26 18.34 -4.56 6.58
N LYS A 27 18.43 -5.78 7.10
CA LYS A 27 19.60 -6.64 6.91
C LYS A 27 19.62 -7.34 5.55
N ASN A 28 18.46 -7.78 5.06
CA ASN A 28 18.36 -8.66 3.89
C ASN A 28 17.86 -7.96 2.62
N GLY A 29 17.25 -6.79 2.76
CA GLY A 29 16.79 -5.97 1.65
C GLY A 29 17.84 -4.98 1.14
N GLU A 30 17.62 -4.51 -0.08
CA GLU A 30 18.38 -3.41 -0.66
C GLU A 30 18.19 -2.13 0.18
N GLN A 31 19.31 -1.51 0.54
CA GLN A 31 19.31 -0.27 1.30
C GLN A 31 19.00 0.91 0.38
N HIS A 32 18.01 1.70 0.77
CA HIS A 32 17.62 2.92 0.07
C HIS A 32 17.92 4.12 0.97
N SER A 33 18.25 5.27 0.36
CA SER A 33 18.35 6.52 1.10
C SER A 33 16.97 6.92 1.62
N LEU A 34 16.94 7.73 2.69
CA LEU A 34 15.69 8.30 3.19
C LEU A 34 14.94 9.06 2.10
N GLU A 35 15.66 9.84 1.29
CA GLU A 35 15.08 10.56 0.15
C GLU A 35 14.43 9.61 -0.87
N ALA A 36 15.05 8.48 -1.19
CA ALA A 36 14.49 7.50 -2.11
C ALA A 36 13.24 6.83 -1.54
N ILE A 37 13.21 6.60 -0.22
CA ILE A 37 12.03 6.08 0.50
C ILE A 37 10.89 7.11 0.43
N ASP A 38 11.18 8.39 0.70
CA ASP A 38 10.18 9.47 0.68
C ASP A 38 9.59 9.64 -0.73
N GLN A 39 10.43 9.68 -1.77
CA GLN A 39 9.98 9.74 -3.16
C GLN A 39 9.11 8.53 -3.53
N TRP A 40 9.47 7.33 -3.07
CA TRP A 40 8.68 6.14 -3.31
C TRP A 40 7.33 6.19 -2.58
N ASN A 41 7.31 6.67 -1.33
CA ASN A 41 6.09 6.84 -0.54
C ASN A 41 5.13 7.82 -1.23
N GLU A 42 5.62 9.00 -1.63
CA GLU A 42 4.81 9.98 -2.36
C GLU A 42 4.28 9.40 -3.68
N ALA A 43 5.14 8.71 -4.44
CA ALA A 43 4.74 8.09 -5.70
C ALA A 43 3.65 7.02 -5.48
N MET A 44 3.73 6.22 -4.43
CA MET A 44 2.78 5.15 -4.13
C MET A 44 1.45 5.66 -3.59
N ILE A 45 1.48 6.59 -2.64
CA ILE A 45 0.28 7.19 -2.03
C ILE A 45 -0.51 8.00 -3.07
N SER A 46 0.18 8.65 -4.01
CA SER A 46 -0.48 9.44 -5.08
C SER A 46 -1.06 8.61 -6.23
N ARG A 47 -0.88 7.28 -6.23
CA ARG A 47 -1.38 6.41 -7.31
C ARG A 47 -2.90 6.43 -7.38
N HIS A 48 -3.39 6.71 -8.57
CA HIS A 48 -4.82 6.78 -8.90
C HIS A 48 -5.07 6.09 -10.25
N PRO A 49 -6.33 5.75 -10.59
CA PRO A 49 -6.64 5.19 -11.89
C PRO A 49 -6.31 6.18 -13.02
N ASP A 50 -5.37 5.77 -13.88
CA ASP A 50 -4.84 6.55 -15.02
C ASP A 50 -5.38 6.08 -16.38
N THR A 51 -6.18 5.01 -16.41
CA THR A 51 -6.85 4.51 -17.62
C THR A 51 -8.34 4.32 -17.38
N ALA A 52 -9.14 4.33 -18.45
CA ALA A 52 -10.59 4.11 -18.36
C ALA A 52 -10.94 2.77 -17.70
N ALA A 53 -10.20 1.69 -18.03
CA ALA A 53 -10.41 0.37 -17.44
C ALA A 53 -10.10 0.35 -15.93
N LYS A 54 -9.00 0.98 -15.51
CA LYS A 54 -8.66 1.11 -14.08
C LYS A 54 -9.68 1.99 -13.35
N ASN A 55 -10.16 3.05 -13.97
CA ASN A 55 -11.18 3.93 -13.40
C ASN A 55 -12.52 3.20 -13.21
N ALA A 56 -12.94 2.38 -14.18
CA ALA A 56 -14.14 1.57 -14.06
C ALA A 56 -14.04 0.58 -12.88
N ARG A 57 -12.89 -0.09 -12.71
CA ARG A 57 -12.64 -0.98 -11.56
C ARG A 57 -12.61 -0.22 -10.23
N PHE A 58 -11.95 0.93 -10.20
CA PHE A 58 -11.91 1.80 -9.02
C PHE A 58 -13.31 2.21 -8.57
N LEU A 59 -14.14 2.71 -9.49
CA LEU A 59 -15.52 3.11 -9.21
C LEU A 59 -16.41 1.93 -8.78
N HIS A 60 -16.14 0.74 -9.31
CA HIS A 60 -16.83 -0.48 -8.89
C HIS A 60 -16.55 -0.80 -7.42
N PHE A 61 -15.28 -0.87 -7.02
CA PHE A 61 -14.92 -1.14 -5.62
C PHE A 61 -15.35 -0.02 -4.67
N LEU A 62 -15.22 1.25 -5.06
CA LEU A 62 -15.72 2.37 -4.27
C LEU A 62 -17.23 2.26 -4.01
N LYS A 63 -18.00 1.79 -4.99
CA LYS A 63 -19.43 1.56 -4.82
C LYS A 63 -19.71 0.39 -3.88
N GLU A 64 -18.95 -0.71 -3.96
CA GLU A 64 -19.09 -1.86 -3.07
C GLU A 64 -18.77 -1.51 -1.61
N ALA A 65 -17.77 -0.67 -1.37
CA ALA A 65 -17.45 -0.11 -0.06
C ALA A 65 -18.50 0.91 0.45
N GLY A 66 -19.54 1.23 -0.33
CA GLY A 66 -20.59 2.19 0.05
C GLY A 66 -20.27 3.66 -0.23
N GLY A 67 -19.17 3.96 -0.92
CA GLY A 67 -18.71 5.31 -1.26
C GLY A 67 -19.31 5.88 -2.54
N TYR A 68 -20.48 5.39 -2.98
CA TYR A 68 -21.08 5.85 -4.24
C TYR A 68 -21.28 7.37 -4.25
N GLY A 69 -20.67 8.05 -5.23
CA GLY A 69 -20.77 9.50 -5.38
C GLY A 69 -19.76 10.32 -4.54
N ARG A 70 -18.92 9.68 -3.72
CA ARG A 70 -17.79 10.33 -3.04
C ARG A 70 -16.76 10.79 -4.08
N LYS A 71 -16.29 12.03 -3.95
CA LYS A 71 -15.33 12.68 -4.89
C LYS A 71 -13.99 13.03 -4.24
N ASP A 72 -13.93 12.86 -2.94
CA ASP A 72 -12.78 13.04 -2.07
C ASP A 72 -11.87 11.79 -2.07
N ILE A 73 -12.42 10.60 -2.34
CA ILE A 73 -11.67 9.34 -2.51
C ILE A 73 -11.14 9.28 -3.94
N ARG A 74 -9.82 9.45 -4.12
CA ARG A 74 -9.20 9.65 -5.45
C ARG A 74 -8.05 8.71 -5.73
N THR A 75 -7.31 8.29 -4.71
CA THR A 75 -6.18 7.39 -4.81
C THR A 75 -6.58 5.97 -4.43
N TYR A 76 -5.77 4.98 -4.83
CA TYR A 76 -5.97 3.60 -4.36
C TYR A 76 -5.82 3.49 -2.84
N PHE A 77 -4.96 4.30 -2.24
CA PHE A 77 -4.82 4.37 -0.78
C PHE A 77 -6.08 4.94 -0.12
N ASP A 78 -6.68 6.03 -0.63
CA ASP A 78 -7.94 6.56 -0.10
C ASP A 78 -9.05 5.51 -0.11
N LEU A 79 -9.11 4.72 -1.18
CA LEU A 79 -10.11 3.65 -1.33
C LEU A 79 -9.88 2.52 -0.30
N ILE A 80 -8.64 2.08 -0.10
CA ILE A 80 -8.29 1.07 0.91
C ILE A 80 -8.62 1.59 2.31
N GLU A 81 -8.21 2.82 2.63
CA GLU A 81 -8.50 3.43 3.93
C GLU A 81 -10.00 3.58 4.18
N PHE A 82 -10.78 3.89 3.14
CA PHE A 82 -12.24 3.96 3.22
C PHE A 82 -12.89 2.59 3.40
N ASP A 83 -12.50 1.60 2.60
CA ASP A 83 -13.02 0.23 2.66
C ASP A 83 -12.73 -0.43 4.03
N GLU A 84 -11.55 -0.17 4.60
CA GLU A 84 -11.15 -0.63 5.92
C GLU A 84 -11.69 0.24 7.08
N GLY A 85 -12.50 1.26 6.78
CA GLY A 85 -13.20 2.10 7.76
C GLY A 85 -12.30 3.10 8.52
N ARG A 86 -11.07 3.32 8.04
CA ARG A 86 -10.13 4.31 8.59
C ARG A 86 -10.39 5.73 8.06
N LEU A 87 -10.94 5.84 6.85
CA LEU A 87 -11.44 7.07 6.25
C LEU A 87 -12.98 7.09 6.30
N LYS A 88 -13.57 8.20 6.80
CA LYS A 88 -15.04 8.35 6.95
C LYS A 88 -15.65 9.17 5.83
#